data_AF-A0A5C8CUF3-F1
#
_entry.id   AF-A0A5C8CUF3-F1
#
_cell.length_a   1.000
_cell.length_b   1.000
_cell.length_c   1.000
_cell.angle_alpha   90.00
_cell.angle_beta   90.00
_cell.angle_gamma   90.00
#
_symmetry.space_group_name_H-M   'P 1'
#
loop_
_entity.id
_entity.type
_entity.pdbx_description
1 polymer ?
#
loop_
_entity_poly.entity_id
_entity_poly.type
_entity_poly.pdbx_seq_one_letter_code
_entity_poly.pdbx_strand_id
1 'polypeptide(L)'
;MFTKILKSFILISFLSLFFIGCGNNASEEISEIHPSFIPAVYSLDDLVITNRNQVAGGNGDLVVKYAFVRDNAPKDFTTKEMGYMTLMPGDSVGLHKHEGNEDSYLIVSGVGTYTDED
;
A
#
# COMPACT_ATOMS: atom_id res chain seq x y z
N MET A 1 29.99 32.29 -14.94
CA MET A 1 29.82 31.43 -13.75
C MET A 1 28.89 32.16 -12.81
N PHE A 2 27.60 31.80 -12.86
CA PHE A 2 26.50 32.47 -12.16
C PHE A 2 26.23 31.77 -10.84
N THR A 3 26.32 32.49 -9.72
CA THR A 3 25.61 32.12 -8.49
C THR A 3 24.95 33.38 -7.95
N LYS A 4 23.73 33.60 -8.43
CA LYS A 4 22.78 34.57 -7.91
C LYS A 4 21.50 33.81 -7.55
N ILE A 5 20.85 34.33 -6.50
CA ILE A 5 19.46 34.10 -6.06
C ILE A 5 19.33 33.21 -4.83
N LEU A 6 19.62 33.85 -3.70
CA LEU A 6 18.86 33.75 -2.47
C LEU A 6 17.47 34.38 -2.71
N LYS A 7 16.39 33.64 -2.41
CA LYS A 7 15.08 34.07 -1.86
C LYS A 7 13.93 33.16 -2.34
N SER A 8 13.29 32.44 -1.41
CA SER A 8 11.82 32.28 -1.36
C SER A 8 11.42 31.68 -0.01
N PHE A 9 11.06 32.52 0.96
CA PHE A 9 9.68 32.78 1.43
C PHE A 9 9.21 31.81 2.53
N ILE A 10 9.60 32.09 3.78
CA ILE A 10 8.79 31.76 4.97
C ILE A 10 8.24 33.09 5.48
N LEU A 11 6.95 33.31 5.26
CA LEU A 11 6.20 34.42 5.83
C LEU A 11 5.26 33.83 6.88
N ILE A 12 5.74 33.65 8.11
CA ILE A 12 4.89 33.38 9.27
C ILE A 12 4.65 34.73 9.94
N SER A 13 3.50 35.33 9.65
CA SER A 13 3.02 36.52 10.33
C SER A 13 2.53 36.11 11.73
N PHE A 14 3.31 36.45 12.74
CA PHE A 14 2.86 36.43 14.14
C PHE A 14 1.98 37.66 14.38
N LEU A 15 0.66 37.44 14.47
CA LEU A 15 -0.24 38.37 15.15
C LEU A 15 -0.95 37.61 16.26
N SER A 16 -0.33 37.58 17.43
CA SER A 16 -0.94 37.15 18.67
C SER A 16 -1.82 38.27 19.23
N LEU A 17 -3.06 37.98 19.60
CA LEU A 17 -3.64 38.51 20.84
C LEU A 17 -4.64 37.50 21.43
N PHE A 18 -4.46 37.29 22.74
CA PHE A 18 -5.05 36.31 23.65
C PHE A 18 -6.58 36.41 23.82
N PHE A 19 -7.26 35.28 24.00
CA PHE A 19 -8.23 35.08 25.09
C PHE A 19 -8.29 33.60 25.53
N ILE A 20 -7.75 33.37 26.74
CA ILE A 20 -8.22 32.51 27.84
C ILE A 20 -8.53 31.03 27.53
N GLY A 21 -7.80 30.17 28.26
CA GLY A 21 -7.83 28.73 28.11
C GLY A 21 -9.17 28.05 28.38
N CYS A 22 -9.38 26.99 27.62
CA CYS A 22 -9.66 25.67 28.18
C CYS A 22 -8.54 24.76 27.70
N GLY A 23 -7.65 24.38 28.61
CA GLY A 23 -6.62 23.40 28.34
C GLY A 23 -7.26 22.04 28.14
N ASN A 24 -7.50 21.67 26.88
CA ASN A 24 -7.53 20.27 26.53
C ASN A 24 -6.10 19.90 26.19
N ASN A 25 -5.38 19.37 27.18
CA ASN A 25 -4.25 18.50 26.92
C ASN A 25 -4.83 17.26 26.22
N ALA A 26 -5.13 17.37 24.92
CA ALA A 26 -5.10 16.20 24.06
C ALA A 26 -3.62 15.90 23.93
N SER A 27 -3.07 15.17 24.91
CA SER A 27 -1.85 14.42 24.69
C SER A 27 -2.12 13.59 23.45
N GLU A 28 -1.46 13.92 22.32
CA GLU A 28 -1.27 12.95 21.25
C GLU A 28 -0.64 11.73 21.92
N GLU A 29 -1.46 10.71 22.16
CA GLU A 29 -0.98 9.40 22.53
C GLU A 29 -0.29 8.87 21.29
N ILE A 30 1.00 9.20 21.16
CA ILE A 30 1.90 8.53 20.22
C ILE A 30 1.95 7.10 20.74
N SER A 31 1.06 6.25 20.22
CA SER A 31 1.13 4.82 20.47
C SER A 31 2.52 4.38 20.00
N GLU A 32 3.39 4.03 20.95
CA GLU A 32 4.72 3.51 20.63
C GLU A 32 4.51 2.37 19.64
N ILE A 33 5.05 2.54 18.44
CA ILE A 33 4.98 1.53 17.40
C ILE A 33 5.58 0.27 18.00
N HIS A 34 4.81 -0.82 18.06
CA HIS A 34 5.25 -2.06 18.70
C HIS A 34 6.65 -2.43 18.17
N PRO A 35 7.61 -2.82 19.01
CA PRO A 35 9.01 -3.01 18.61
C PRO A 35 9.24 -4.09 17.53
N SER A 36 8.22 -4.88 17.21
CA SER A 36 8.21 -5.82 16.08
C SER A 36 7.71 -5.22 14.76
N PHE A 37 7.29 -3.96 14.74
CA PHE A 37 6.86 -3.30 13.52
C PHE A 37 8.07 -3.00 12.67
N ILE A 38 8.18 -3.71 11.57
CA ILE A 38 9.18 -3.46 10.55
C ILE A 38 8.51 -2.50 9.55
N PRO A 39 8.82 -1.19 9.56
CA PRO A 39 8.28 -0.28 8.55
C PRO A 39 8.81 -0.70 7.18
N ALA A 40 7.92 -1.27 6.37
CA ALA A 40 8.19 -1.63 4.98
C ALA A 40 7.31 -0.78 4.08
N VAL A 41 7.93 0.23 3.47
CA VAL A 41 7.29 1.11 2.49
C VAL A 41 7.72 0.67 1.10
N TYR A 42 6.76 0.28 0.28
CA TYR A 42 6.97 -0.11 -1.11
C TYR A 42 6.33 0.93 -2.03
N SER A 43 7.14 1.66 -2.79
CA SER A 43 6.65 2.61 -3.78
C SER A 43 6.18 1.87 -5.02
N LEU A 44 4.94 2.10 -5.47
CA LEU A 44 4.37 1.42 -6.65
C LEU A 44 5.15 1.66 -7.95
N ASP A 45 5.90 2.76 -8.04
CA ASP A 45 6.70 3.11 -9.22
C ASP A 45 8.01 2.32 -9.29
N ASP A 46 8.48 1.80 -8.16
CA ASP A 46 9.74 1.06 -8.05
C ASP A 46 9.53 -0.46 -8.20
N LEU A 47 8.28 -0.92 -8.23
CA LEU A 47 7.95 -2.35 -8.29
C LEU A 47 8.04 -2.92 -9.70
N VAL A 48 8.67 -4.08 -9.81
CA VAL A 48 8.78 -4.82 -11.07
C VAL A 48 7.40 -5.29 -11.52
N ILE A 49 7.07 -4.97 -12.77
CA ILE A 49 5.82 -5.40 -13.41
C ILE A 49 6.00 -6.83 -13.94
N THR A 50 5.07 -7.69 -13.56
CA THR A 50 4.95 -9.07 -14.06
C THR A 50 3.59 -9.23 -14.72
N ASN A 51 3.56 -9.87 -15.90
CA ASN A 51 2.31 -10.27 -16.54
C ASN A 51 2.15 -11.79 -16.38
N ARG A 52 1.00 -12.22 -15.85
CA ARG A 52 0.63 -13.63 -15.68
C ARG A 52 -0.60 -13.92 -16.54
N ASN A 53 -0.45 -14.83 -17.50
CA ASN A 53 -1.52 -15.20 -18.41
C ASN A 53 -2.38 -16.33 -17.82
N GLN A 54 -3.70 -16.25 -18.01
CA GLN A 54 -4.68 -17.28 -17.66
C GLN A 54 -4.52 -17.83 -16.23
N VAL A 55 -4.38 -16.92 -15.25
CA VAL A 55 -4.12 -17.29 -13.85
C VAL A 55 -5.26 -18.16 -13.33
N ALA A 56 -4.90 -19.33 -12.78
CA ALA A 56 -5.85 -20.34 -12.31
C ALA A 56 -6.88 -20.77 -13.38
N GLY A 57 -6.55 -20.68 -14.67
CA GLY A 57 -7.47 -21.00 -15.77
C GLY A 57 -8.50 -19.91 -16.06
N GLY A 58 -8.34 -18.72 -15.47
CA GLY A 58 -9.14 -17.54 -15.79
C GLY A 58 -8.86 -16.97 -17.18
N ASN A 59 -9.51 -15.84 -17.50
CA ASN A 59 -9.39 -15.20 -18.81
C ASN A 59 -8.34 -14.09 -18.81
N GLY A 60 -7.64 -13.94 -19.93
CA GLY A 60 -6.73 -12.80 -20.16
C GLY A 60 -5.51 -12.76 -19.24
N ASP A 61 -5.09 -11.55 -18.92
CA ASP A 61 -3.82 -11.25 -18.25
C ASP A 61 -4.05 -10.63 -16.87
N LEU A 62 -3.30 -11.11 -15.88
CA LEU A 62 -3.15 -10.47 -14.57
C LEU A 62 -1.82 -9.72 -14.54
N VAL A 63 -1.88 -8.39 -14.51
CA VAL A 63 -0.70 -7.54 -14.33
C VAL A 63 -0.46 -7.35 -12.84
N VAL A 64 0.73 -7.70 -12.36
CA VAL A 64 1.09 -7.61 -10.94
C VAL A 64 2.36 -6.80 -10.75
N LYS A 65 2.33 -5.87 -9.79
CA LYS A 65 3.51 -5.19 -9.24
C LYS A 65 3.80 -5.76 -7.86
N TYR A 66 4.81 -6.61 -7.74
CA TYR A 66 5.12 -7.32 -6.49
C TYR A 66 6.01 -6.48 -5.57
N ALA A 67 5.60 -6.33 -4.32
CA ALA A 67 6.49 -5.90 -3.25
C ALA A 67 7.43 -7.05 -2.84
N PHE A 68 6.86 -8.25 -2.69
CA PHE A 68 7.58 -9.51 -2.50
C PHE A 68 6.68 -10.68 -2.88
N VAL A 69 7.31 -11.80 -3.22
CA VAL A 69 6.71 -13.11 -3.50
C VAL A 69 7.09 -14.10 -2.40
N ARG A 70 6.43 -15.27 -2.38
CA ARG A 70 6.65 -16.29 -1.33
C ARG A 70 8.11 -16.66 -1.09
N ASP A 71 8.90 -16.76 -2.15
CA ASP A 71 10.31 -17.18 -2.07
C ASP A 71 11.25 -16.10 -1.51
N ASN A 72 10.83 -14.83 -1.51
CA ASN A 72 11.65 -13.70 -1.03
C ASN A 72 10.95 -12.85 0.04
N ALA A 73 9.84 -13.33 0.60
CA ALA A 73 9.15 -12.66 1.68
C ALA A 73 10.06 -12.52 2.91
N PRO A 74 10.01 -11.37 3.63
CA PRO A 74 10.71 -11.24 4.89
C PRO A 74 10.32 -12.35 5.87
N LYS A 75 11.30 -12.94 6.55
CA LYS A 75 11.07 -14.14 7.40
C LYS A 75 10.05 -13.88 8.50
N ASP A 76 10.12 -12.68 9.08
CA ASP A 76 9.31 -12.27 10.22
C ASP A 76 7.90 -11.80 9.80
N PHE A 77 7.60 -11.75 8.50
CA PHE A 77 6.28 -11.36 8.02
C PHE A 77 5.36 -12.58 7.99
N THR A 78 4.15 -12.45 8.52
CA THR A 78 3.11 -13.48 8.38
C THR A 78 2.64 -13.57 6.93
N THR A 79 2.49 -12.43 6.27
CA THR A 79 2.18 -12.36 4.83
C THR A 79 3.37 -12.85 4.01
N LYS A 80 3.13 -13.79 3.10
CA LYS A 80 4.17 -14.38 2.25
C LYS A 80 4.15 -13.86 0.81
N GLU A 81 3.11 -13.16 0.39
CA GLU A 81 3.07 -12.51 -0.92
C GLU A 81 2.30 -11.20 -0.81
N MET A 82 2.81 -10.16 -1.46
CA MET A 82 2.13 -8.87 -1.52
C MET A 82 2.36 -8.26 -2.89
N GLY A 83 1.28 -7.98 -3.61
CA GLY A 83 1.33 -7.38 -4.93
C GLY A 83 0.14 -6.46 -5.18
N TYR A 84 0.38 -5.42 -5.96
CA TYR A 84 -0.67 -4.59 -6.52
C TYR A 84 -1.09 -5.20 -7.86
N MET A 85 -2.36 -5.61 -7.94
CA MET A 85 -2.90 -6.40 -9.05
C MET A 85 -3.86 -5.57 -9.91
N THR A 86 -3.77 -5.75 -11.22
CA THR A 86 -4.67 -5.13 -12.20
C THR A 86 -5.20 -6.19 -13.16
N LEU A 87 -6.52 -6.29 -13.26
CA LEU A 87 -7.24 -7.02 -14.30
C LEU A 87 -7.89 -6.00 -15.24
N MET A 88 -7.79 -6.22 -16.55
CA MET A 88 -8.52 -5.41 -17.53
C MET A 88 -9.98 -5.89 -17.62
N PRO A 89 -10.92 -5.05 -18.12
CA PRO A 89 -12.31 -5.48 -18.31
C PRO A 89 -12.41 -6.76 -19.15
N GLY A 90 -12.99 -7.81 -18.58
CA GLY A 90 -13.12 -9.13 -19.20
C GLY A 90 -12.07 -10.15 -18.76
N ASP A 91 -10.98 -9.71 -18.11
CA ASP A 91 -9.97 -10.60 -17.54
C ASP A 91 -10.40 -11.13 -16.17
N SER A 92 -9.92 -12.30 -15.79
CA SER A 92 -10.25 -12.93 -14.52
C SER A 92 -9.13 -13.83 -13.99
N VAL A 93 -9.11 -13.98 -12.67
CA VAL A 93 -8.44 -15.11 -12.01
C VAL A 93 -9.47 -16.23 -11.89
N GLY A 94 -9.10 -17.44 -12.31
CA GLY A 94 -9.99 -18.59 -12.22
C GLY A 94 -10.19 -19.06 -10.78
N LEU A 95 -11.27 -19.81 -10.56
CA LEU A 95 -11.55 -20.44 -9.27
C LEU A 95 -10.42 -21.42 -8.92
N HIS A 96 -9.85 -21.28 -7.72
CA HIS A 96 -8.77 -22.13 -7.26
C HIS A 96 -8.86 -22.36 -5.76
N LYS A 97 -8.23 -23.46 -5.31
CA LYS A 97 -8.25 -23.89 -3.93
C LYS A 97 -7.09 -23.28 -3.15
N HIS A 98 -7.38 -22.81 -1.95
CA HIS A 98 -6.38 -22.48 -0.94
C HIS A 98 -6.09 -23.70 -0.05
N GLU A 99 -4.81 -24.00 0.16
CA GLU A 99 -4.36 -25.08 1.06
C GLU A 99 -3.24 -24.56 1.97
N GLY A 100 -3.57 -24.34 3.25
CA GLY A 100 -2.61 -23.87 4.25
C GLY A 100 -2.16 -22.42 4.06
N ASN A 101 -2.89 -21.64 3.26
CA ASN A 101 -2.74 -20.20 3.09
C ASN A 101 -4.10 -19.57 2.82
N GLU A 102 -4.18 -18.25 2.92
CA GLU A 102 -5.36 -17.47 2.57
C GLU A 102 -4.90 -16.21 1.84
N ASP A 103 -5.75 -15.73 0.93
CA ASP A 103 -5.54 -14.47 0.23
C ASP A 103 -6.51 -13.41 0.76
N SER A 104 -6.11 -12.13 0.66
CA SER A 104 -6.96 -11.00 1.03
C SER A 104 -6.83 -9.92 -0.03
N TYR A 105 -7.96 -9.49 -0.56
CA TYR A 105 -8.01 -8.49 -1.61
C TYR A 105 -8.55 -7.17 -1.08
N LEU A 106 -7.83 -6.09 -1.34
CA LEU A 106 -8.31 -4.72 -1.17
C LEU A 106 -8.61 -4.14 -2.56
N ILE A 107 -9.89 -3.91 -2.85
CA ILE A 107 -10.28 -3.26 -4.12
C ILE A 107 -9.98 -1.77 -4.02
N VAL A 108 -8.90 -1.35 -4.64
CA VAL A 108 -8.42 0.04 -4.65
C VAL A 108 -9.08 0.90 -5.73
N SER A 109 -9.55 0.29 -6.82
CA SER A 109 -10.21 0.96 -7.94
C SER A 109 -10.96 -0.05 -8.80
N GLY A 110 -12.05 0.41 -9.44
CA GLY A 110 -12.86 -0.42 -10.33
C GLY A 110 -13.92 -1.25 -9.61
N VAL A 111 -14.51 -2.19 -10.34
CA VAL A 111 -15.55 -3.10 -9.86
C VAL A 111 -15.37 -4.47 -10.50
N GLY A 112 -15.84 -5.52 -9.82
CA GLY A 112 -15.82 -6.89 -10.33
C GLY A 112 -16.71 -7.79 -9.48
N THR A 113 -16.76 -9.07 -9.85
CA THR A 113 -17.45 -10.11 -9.08
C THR A 113 -16.40 -10.98 -8.41
N TYR A 114 -16.56 -11.19 -7.11
CA TYR A 114 -15.80 -12.17 -6.35
C TYR A 114 -16.70 -13.38 -6.09
N THR A 115 -16.16 -14.56 -6.33
CA THR A 115 -16.83 -15.85 -6.08
C THR A 115 -15.94 -16.64 -5.14
N ASP A 116 -16.56 -17.21 -4.11
CA ASP A 116 -15.91 -18.04 -3.12
C ASP A 116 -16.78 -19.27 -2.82
N GLU A 117 -16.13 -20.41 -2.59
CA GLU A 117 -16.75 -21.70 -2.32
C GLU A 117 -16.07 -22.33 -1.09
N ASP A 118 -16.50 -21.90 0.11
CA ASP A 118 -16.12 -22.51 1.40
C ASP A 118 -16.46 -24.01 1.48
#